data_AF-A0A7R9HJ28-F1
#
_entry.id   AF-A0A7R9HJ28-F1
#
_cell.length_a   1.000
_cell.length_b   1.000
_cell.length_c   1.000
_cell.angle_alpha   90.00
_cell.angle_beta   90.00
_cell.angle_gamma   90.00
#
_symmetry.space_group_name_H-M   'P 1'
#
loop_
_entity.id
_entity.type
_entity.pdbx_description
1 polymer ?
#
loop_
_entity_poly.entity_id
_entity_poly.type
_entity_poly.pdbx_seq_one_letter_code
_entity_poly.pdbx_strand_id
1 'polypeptide(L)'
;KAQLVSVFFRTDNFEKFLTSLKAGELEPYLKSEPVPDSNDGPVKVAVGRNFDEVVTDNEKDTLIEFYAPWCGHCKKLAPIYDELGEKLKDEDVAIVKMDANSNDVSGPYEVRGFPTLYWAPKDKKNSPVKYEVYTLDR
;
A
#
# COMPACT_ATOMS: atom_id res chain seq x y z
N LYS A 1 18.11 31.17 20.37
CA LYS A 1 17.90 30.17 19.30
C LYS A 1 18.57 28.80 19.54
N ALA A 2 19.50 28.66 20.50
CA ALA A 2 20.08 27.35 20.87
C ALA A 2 19.29 26.58 21.95
N GLN A 3 18.31 27.20 22.61
CA GLN A 3 17.63 26.64 23.78
C GLN A 3 16.41 25.75 23.45
N LEU A 4 16.03 25.63 22.18
CA LEU A 4 14.92 24.77 21.74
C LEU A 4 15.37 23.36 21.34
N VAL A 5 16.67 23.12 21.14
CA VAL A 5 17.20 21.81 20.72
C VAL A 5 17.54 20.91 21.92
N SER A 6 17.88 21.49 23.09
CA SER A 6 18.30 20.68 24.26
C SER A 6 17.15 20.01 25.03
N VAL A 7 15.90 20.28 24.67
CA VAL A 7 14.71 19.71 25.34
C VAL A 7 14.30 18.36 24.73
N PHE A 8 14.72 18.09 23.49
CA PHE A 8 14.31 16.89 22.74
C PHE A 8 15.20 15.64 23.00
N PHE A 9 16.43 15.82 23.48
CA PHE A 9 17.31 14.73 23.89
C PHE A 9 17.46 14.70 25.41
N ARG A 10 16.35 14.49 26.12
CA ARG A 10 16.39 14.14 27.54
C ARG A 10 16.45 12.62 27.68
N THR A 11 17.42 12.15 28.46
CA THR A 11 17.63 10.72 28.79
C THR A 11 16.34 10.04 29.23
N ASP A 12 15.52 10.73 30.03
CA ASP A 12 14.27 10.19 30.58
C ASP A 12 13.23 9.83 29.50
N ASN A 13 13.16 10.60 28.41
CA ASN A 13 12.27 10.31 27.29
C ASN A 13 12.79 9.11 26.48
N PHE A 14 14.11 9.01 26.34
CA PHE A 14 14.75 7.91 25.65
C PHE A 14 14.64 6.59 26.43
N GLU A 15 14.79 6.63 27.75
CA GLU A 15 14.59 5.47 28.64
C GLU A 15 13.15 4.96 28.59
N LYS A 16 12.15 5.85 28.58
CA LYS A 16 10.74 5.47 28.37
C LYS A 16 10.52 4.82 27.02
N PHE A 17 11.04 5.42 25.94
CA PHE A 17 10.97 4.83 24.61
C PHE A 17 11.60 3.43 24.57
N LEU A 18 12.80 3.25 25.13
CA LEU A 18 13.47 1.94 25.17
C LEU A 18 12.69 0.92 26.00
N THR A 19 12.05 1.35 27.08
CA THR A 19 11.23 0.48 27.92
C THR A 19 10.00 0.00 27.16
N SER A 20 9.25 0.90 26.53
CA SER A 20 8.10 0.56 25.69
C SER A 20 8.50 -0.25 24.46
N LEU A 21 9.66 0.04 23.84
CA LEU A 21 10.20 -0.75 22.72
C LEU A 21 10.48 -2.20 23.16
N LYS A 22 11.15 -2.39 24.30
CA LYS A 22 11.44 -3.72 24.84
C LYS A 22 10.18 -4.47 25.29
N ALA A 23 9.17 -3.74 25.76
CA ALA A 23 7.87 -4.30 26.13
C ALA A 23 6.99 -4.64 24.91
N GLY A 24 7.35 -4.18 23.71
CA GLY A 24 6.56 -4.37 22.49
C GLY A 24 5.32 -3.48 22.41
N GLU A 25 5.29 -2.37 23.18
CA GLU A 25 4.16 -1.44 23.26
C GLU A 25 4.19 -0.34 22.18
N LEU A 26 5.24 -0.32 21.36
CA LEU A 26 5.40 0.68 20.31
C LEU A 26 4.96 0.11 18.97
N GLU A 27 3.99 0.79 18.35
CA GLU A 27 3.65 0.56 16.95
C GLU A 27 4.79 1.07 16.06
N PRO A 28 5.32 0.23 15.15
CA PRO A 28 6.29 0.68 14.16
C PRO A 28 5.75 1.87 13.39
N TYR A 29 6.61 2.87 13.17
CA TYR A 29 6.25 3.96 12.27
C TYR A 29 6.10 3.40 10.85
N LEU A 30 4.91 3.57 10.28
CA LEU A 30 4.58 3.22 8.91
C LEU A 30 4.34 4.51 8.11
N LYS A 31 5.10 4.72 7.04
CA LYS A 31 4.83 5.84 6.13
C LYS A 31 3.51 5.56 5.42
N SER A 32 2.56 6.47 5.59
CA SER A 32 1.24 6.34 4.99
C SER A 32 0.66 7.73 4.75
N GLU A 33 0.02 7.89 3.61
CA GLU A 33 -0.95 8.96 3.40
C GLU A 33 -2.15 8.80 4.36
N PRO A 34 -2.96 9.85 4.55
CA PRO A 34 -4.23 9.73 5.25
C PRO A 34 -5.11 8.69 4.59
N VAL A 35 -5.80 7.89 5.39
CA VAL A 35 -6.86 6.99 4.89
C VAL A 35 -7.94 7.87 4.25
N PRO A 36 -8.41 7.56 3.03
CA PRO A 36 -9.42 8.38 2.36
C PRO A 36 -10.76 8.37 3.11
N ASP A 37 -11.45 9.51 3.14
CA ASP A 37 -12.74 9.65 3.85
C ASP A 37 -13.86 8.76 3.26
N SER A 38 -13.77 8.44 1.96
CA SER A 38 -14.63 7.45 1.29
C SER A 38 -13.79 6.62 0.33
N ASN A 39 -14.10 5.32 0.28
CA ASN A 39 -13.44 4.36 -0.59
C ASN A 39 -14.47 3.49 -1.33
N ASP A 40 -15.63 4.06 -1.67
CA ASP A 40 -16.76 3.33 -2.25
C ASP A 40 -16.69 3.19 -3.77
N GLY A 41 -15.68 3.81 -4.40
CA GLY A 41 -15.47 3.75 -5.84
C GLY A 41 -15.18 2.34 -6.39
N PRO A 42 -15.24 2.19 -7.73
CA PRO A 42 -14.97 0.93 -8.44
C PRO A 42 -13.52 0.46 -8.29
N VAL A 43 -12.59 1.40 -8.12
CA VAL A 43 -11.18 1.15 -7.79
C VAL A 43 -10.93 1.65 -6.38
N LYS A 44 -10.60 0.73 -5.48
CA LYS A 44 -10.30 1.02 -4.08
C LYS A 44 -8.91 1.65 -3.97
N VAL A 45 -8.78 2.59 -3.05
CA VAL A 45 -7.52 3.25 -2.73
C VAL A 45 -6.95 2.63 -1.47
N ALA A 46 -5.76 2.05 -1.59
CA ALA A 46 -4.97 1.58 -0.46
C ALA A 46 -3.87 2.59 -0.13
N VAL A 47 -3.67 2.80 1.17
CA VAL A 47 -2.57 3.53 1.80
C VAL A 47 -1.95 2.61 2.84
N GLY A 48 -0.78 2.94 3.37
CA GLY A 48 -0.08 2.05 4.32
C GLY A 48 -0.96 1.62 5.49
N ARG A 49 -1.77 2.54 6.06
CA ARG A 49 -2.60 2.28 7.24
C ARG A 49 -3.86 1.45 7.02
N ASN A 50 -4.38 1.36 5.79
CA ASN A 50 -5.57 0.56 5.48
C ASN A 50 -5.27 -0.60 4.53
N PHE A 51 -3.98 -0.86 4.25
CA PHE A 51 -3.58 -1.86 3.27
C PHE A 51 -4.15 -3.23 3.61
N ASP A 52 -4.02 -3.66 4.86
CA ASP A 52 -4.49 -4.98 5.28
C ASP A 52 -6.02 -5.10 5.12
N GLU A 53 -6.78 -4.08 5.54
CA GLU A 53 -8.23 -4.03 5.35
C GLU A 53 -8.62 -4.11 3.86
N VAL A 54 -7.97 -3.32 3.00
CA VAL A 54 -8.37 -3.17 1.60
C VAL A 54 -7.85 -4.30 0.71
N VAL A 55 -6.75 -4.95 1.09
CA VAL A 55 -6.03 -5.91 0.23
C VAL A 55 -5.94 -7.29 0.84
N THR A 56 -5.62 -7.41 2.13
CA THR A 56 -5.34 -8.69 2.79
C THR A 56 -6.63 -9.34 3.31
N ASP A 57 -7.48 -8.58 4.01
CA ASP A 57 -8.60 -9.08 4.80
C ASP A 57 -9.96 -8.86 4.10
N ASN A 58 -9.95 -8.49 2.82
CA ASN A 58 -11.15 -8.10 2.07
C ASN A 58 -12.03 -9.26 1.59
N GLU A 59 -11.69 -10.51 1.92
CA GLU A 59 -12.41 -11.74 1.52
C GLU A 59 -12.65 -11.89 0.00
N LYS A 60 -11.87 -11.21 -0.84
CA LYS A 60 -11.98 -11.22 -2.31
C LYS A 60 -10.66 -11.55 -2.97
N ASP A 61 -10.71 -11.99 -4.23
CA ASP A 61 -9.52 -11.88 -5.08
C ASP A 61 -9.17 -10.40 -5.26
N THR A 62 -7.88 -10.07 -5.40
CA THR A 62 -7.45 -8.67 -5.50
C THR A 62 -6.44 -8.48 -6.61
N LEU A 63 -6.78 -7.62 -7.57
CA LEU A 63 -5.79 -7.05 -8.47
C LEU A 63 -5.35 -5.72 -7.87
N ILE A 64 -4.06 -5.57 -7.58
CA ILE A 64 -3.49 -4.33 -7.05
C ILE A 64 -2.46 -3.72 -8.00
N GLU A 65 -2.62 -2.43 -8.30
CA GLU A 65 -1.62 -1.59 -8.96
C GLU A 65 -0.84 -0.76 -7.92
N PHE A 66 0.47 -0.96 -7.89
CA PHE A 66 1.40 -0.03 -7.25
C PHE A 66 1.91 0.98 -8.27
N TYR A 67 1.64 2.26 -8.04
CA TYR A 67 2.00 3.36 -8.94
C TYR A 67 2.81 4.45 -8.22
N ALA A 68 3.26 5.43 -9.00
CA ALA A 68 3.77 6.70 -8.51
C ALA A 68 3.18 7.87 -9.33
N PRO A 69 2.83 9.03 -8.74
CA PRO A 69 2.16 10.13 -9.45
C PRO A 69 2.95 10.74 -10.61
N TRP A 70 4.28 10.60 -10.59
CA TRP A 70 5.18 11.12 -11.62
C TRP A 70 5.42 10.11 -12.77
N CYS A 71 4.96 8.87 -12.64
CA CYS A 71 5.15 7.79 -13.62
C CYS A 71 4.24 7.97 -14.85
N GLY A 72 4.84 8.19 -16.03
CA GLY A 72 4.10 8.38 -17.28
C GLY A 72 3.31 7.14 -17.75
N HIS A 73 3.83 5.93 -17.52
CA HIS A 73 3.13 4.68 -17.86
C HIS A 73 1.90 4.45 -16.97
N CYS A 74 2.01 4.77 -15.69
CA CYS A 74 0.94 4.68 -14.72
C CYS A 74 -0.22 5.62 -15.08
N LYS A 75 0.10 6.86 -15.49
CA LYS A 75 -0.91 7.81 -15.99
C LYS A 75 -1.67 7.29 -17.22
N LYS A 76 -1.00 6.51 -18.09
CA LYS A 76 -1.66 5.89 -19.26
C LYS A 76 -2.52 4.70 -18.85
N LEU A 77 -2.13 3.96 -17.82
CA LEU A 77 -2.89 2.81 -17.30
C LEU A 77 -4.13 3.24 -16.51
N ALA A 78 -4.05 4.34 -15.74
CA ALA A 78 -5.12 4.84 -14.88
C ALA A 78 -6.53 4.81 -15.51
N PRO A 79 -6.80 5.40 -16.70
CA PRO A 79 -8.15 5.34 -17.28
C PRO A 79 -8.62 3.92 -17.64
N ILE A 80 -7.69 3.04 -18.04
CA ILE A 80 -7.99 1.64 -18.34
C ILE A 80 -8.27 0.87 -17.05
N TYR A 81 -7.53 1.18 -15.98
CA TYR A 81 -7.70 0.57 -14.67
C TYR A 81 -9.02 0.99 -14.01
N ASP A 82 -9.41 2.25 -14.17
CA ASP A 82 -10.71 2.75 -13.72
C ASP A 82 -11.86 2.09 -14.53
N GLU A 83 -11.71 1.93 -15.85
CA GLU A 83 -12.68 1.18 -16.68
C GLU A 83 -12.79 -0.30 -16.25
N LEU A 84 -11.66 -0.93 -15.90
CA LEU A 84 -11.64 -2.29 -15.37
C LEU A 84 -12.40 -2.40 -14.05
N GLY A 85 -12.17 -1.45 -13.13
CA GLY A 85 -12.91 -1.37 -11.87
C GLY A 85 -14.42 -1.29 -12.10
N GLU A 86 -14.85 -0.44 -13.04
CA GLU A 86 -16.28 -0.29 -13.36
C GLU A 86 -16.90 -1.57 -13.92
N LYS A 87 -16.15 -2.30 -14.77
CA LYS A 87 -16.62 -3.57 -15.35
C LYS A 87 -16.70 -4.70 -14.32
N LEU A 88 -15.86 -4.68 -13.29
CA LEU A 88 -15.76 -5.75 -12.29
C LEU A 88 -16.42 -5.41 -10.94
N LYS A 89 -17.11 -4.27 -10.82
CA LYS A 89 -17.69 -3.80 -9.56
C LYS A 89 -18.69 -4.78 -8.91
N ASP A 90 -19.37 -5.60 -9.74
CA ASP A 90 -20.37 -6.57 -9.32
C ASP A 90 -19.80 -8.00 -9.20
N GLU A 91 -18.50 -8.18 -9.50
CA GLU A 91 -17.78 -9.46 -9.41
C GLU A 91 -17.09 -9.63 -8.05
N ASP A 92 -16.68 -10.86 -7.72
CA ASP A 92 -15.98 -11.19 -6.48
C ASP A 92 -14.47 -10.85 -6.53
N VAL A 93 -14.15 -9.68 -7.08
CA VAL A 93 -12.77 -9.19 -7.26
C VAL A 93 -12.68 -7.74 -6.80
N ALA A 94 -11.65 -7.43 -6.03
CA ALA A 94 -11.29 -6.06 -5.66
C ALA A 94 -10.24 -5.51 -6.64
N ILE A 95 -10.53 -4.35 -7.22
CA ILE A 95 -9.56 -3.60 -8.03
C ILE A 95 -9.01 -2.48 -7.15
N VAL A 96 -7.70 -2.50 -6.89
CA VAL A 96 -7.06 -1.66 -5.87
C VAL A 96 -5.88 -0.90 -6.47
N LYS A 97 -5.68 0.35 -6.09
CA LYS A 97 -4.47 1.12 -6.40
C LYS A 97 -3.83 1.71 -5.16
N MET A 98 -2.50 1.79 -5.17
CA MET A 98 -1.70 2.36 -4.09
C MET A 98 -0.55 3.20 -4.64
N ASP A 99 -0.39 4.42 -4.13
CA ASP A 99 0.81 5.21 -4.36
C ASP A 99 1.96 4.68 -3.50
N ALA A 100 2.80 3.81 -4.07
CA ALA A 100 3.95 3.24 -3.37
C ALA A 100 5.18 4.19 -3.34
N ASN A 101 5.07 5.41 -3.88
CA ASN A 101 6.03 6.48 -3.60
C ASN A 101 5.73 7.16 -2.25
N SER A 102 4.46 7.27 -1.88
CA SER A 102 3.99 8.00 -0.69
C SER A 102 3.62 7.11 0.49
N ASN A 103 3.53 5.80 0.27
CA ASN A 103 3.16 4.81 1.28
C ASN A 103 4.18 3.66 1.33
N ASP A 104 4.47 3.16 2.52
CA ASP A 104 5.20 1.91 2.69
C ASP A 104 4.31 0.74 2.27
N VAL A 105 4.84 -0.14 1.43
CA VAL A 105 4.15 -1.34 0.95
C VAL A 105 4.36 -2.47 1.97
N SER A 106 3.27 -3.00 2.53
CA SER A 106 3.32 -4.13 3.47
C SER A 106 3.28 -5.47 2.76
N GLY A 107 3.49 -6.57 3.49
CA GLY A 107 3.29 -7.93 3.00
C GLY A 107 4.35 -8.42 1.98
N PRO A 108 4.02 -9.45 1.20
CA PRO A 108 4.95 -10.12 0.27
C PRO A 108 5.16 -9.37 -1.06
N TYR A 109 4.77 -8.10 -1.16
CA TYR A 109 4.79 -7.35 -2.41
C TYR A 109 6.13 -6.64 -2.62
N GLU A 110 6.80 -6.96 -3.73
CA GLU A 110 8.05 -6.29 -4.10
C GLU A 110 7.84 -5.32 -5.27
N VAL A 111 7.91 -4.02 -4.98
CA VAL A 111 7.76 -2.92 -5.93
C VAL A 111 9.13 -2.37 -6.31
N ARG A 112 9.69 -2.83 -7.44
CA ARG A 112 11.00 -2.37 -7.95
C ARG A 112 10.90 -1.23 -8.97
N GLY A 113 9.70 -0.93 -9.44
CA GLY A 113 9.44 0.04 -10.50
C GLY A 113 7.94 0.21 -10.73
N PHE A 114 7.59 1.11 -11.65
CA PHE A 114 6.20 1.53 -11.84
C PHE A 114 5.72 1.46 -13.30
N PRO A 115 4.47 1.04 -13.56
CA PRO A 115 3.58 0.39 -12.58
C PRO A 115 4.07 -1.03 -12.25
N THR A 116 3.75 -1.51 -11.05
CA THR A 116 3.87 -2.94 -10.69
C THR A 116 2.50 -3.46 -10.32
N LEU A 117 2.08 -4.56 -10.94
CA LEU A 117 0.79 -5.17 -10.66
C LEU A 117 0.96 -6.54 -10.00
N TYR A 118 0.08 -6.86 -9.06
CA TYR A 118 -0.01 -8.17 -8.44
C TYR A 118 -1.46 -8.67 -8.43
N TRP A 119 -1.62 -9.98 -8.58
CA TRP A 119 -2.84 -10.71 -8.30
C TRP A 119 -2.71 -11.41 -6.94
N ALA A 120 -3.54 -11.04 -5.97
CA ALA A 120 -3.60 -11.62 -4.64
C ALA A 120 -4.88 -12.47 -4.54
N PRO A 121 -4.79 -13.81 -4.67
CA PRO A 121 -5.96 -14.66 -4.56
C PRO A 121 -6.55 -14.59 -3.16
N LYS A 122 -7.88 -14.67 -3.04
CA LYS A 122 -8.62 -14.69 -1.76
C LYS A 122 -7.99 -15.64 -0.75
N ASP A 123 -7.73 -16.88 -1.18
CA ASP A 123 -7.22 -17.94 -0.29
C ASP A 123 -5.69 -17.94 -0.16
N LYS A 124 -4.97 -17.03 -0.83
CA LYS A 124 -3.50 -17.01 -0.92
C LYS A 124 -2.91 -15.60 -0.86
N LYS A 125 -3.42 -14.74 0.02
CA LYS A 125 -2.96 -13.35 0.23
C LYS A 125 -1.47 -13.23 0.56
N ASN A 126 -0.90 -14.25 1.22
CA ASN A 126 0.53 -14.32 1.56
C ASN A 126 1.41 -14.77 0.38
N SER A 127 0.84 -15.07 -0.78
CA SER A 127 1.58 -15.49 -1.98
C SER A 127 0.96 -14.89 -3.25
N PRO A 128 0.96 -13.55 -3.38
CA PRO A 128 0.43 -12.88 -4.55
C PRO A 128 1.33 -13.16 -5.76
N VAL A 129 0.70 -13.27 -6.93
CA VAL A 129 1.36 -13.51 -8.20
C VAL A 129 1.62 -12.18 -8.87
N LYS A 130 2.90 -11.85 -9.09
CA LYS A 130 3.27 -10.65 -9.83
C LYS A 130 2.83 -10.79 -11.29
N TYR A 131 2.21 -9.75 -11.84
CA TYR A 131 1.99 -9.68 -13.27
C TYR A 131 3.32 -9.39 -13.96
N GLU A 132 3.89 -10.41 -14.59
CA GLU A 132 5.05 -10.26 -15.44
C GLU A 132 4.60 -10.19 -16.89
N VAL A 133 5.07 -9.16 -17.61
CA VAL A 133 5.02 -9.18 -19.07
C VAL A 133 6.11 -10.16 -19.49
N TYR A 134 5.79 -11.45 -19.54
CA TYR A 134 6.48 -12.33 -20.47
C TYR A 134 6.17 -11.70 -21.83
N THR A 135 7.16 -11.02 -22.41
CA THR A 135 7.15 -10.76 -23.85
C THR A 135 6.84 -12.11 -24.47
N LEU A 136 5.63 -12.29 -25.01
CA LEU A 136 5.37 -13.39 -25.92
C LEU A 136 6.47 -13.27 -26.97
N ASP A 137 7.39 -14.21 -26.91
CA ASP A 137 8.59 -14.29 -27.72
C ASP A 137 8.16 -14.01 -29.17
N ARG A 138 8.70 -12.92 -29.74
CA ARG A 138 8.54 -12.60 -31.15
C ARG A 138 9.09 -13.71 -32.03
#